data_AF-A0A925RAK3-F1
#
_entry.id   AF-A0A925RAK3-F1
#
_cell.length_a   1.000
_cell.length_b   1.000
_cell.length_c   1.000
_cell.angle_alpha   90.00
_cell.angle_beta   90.00
_cell.angle_gamma   90.00
#
_symmetry.space_group_name_H-M   'P 1'
#
loop_
_entity.id
_entity.type
_entity.pdbx_description
1 polymer ?
#
loop_
_entity_poly.entity_id
_entity_poly.type
_entity_poly.pdbx_seq_one_letter_code
_entity_poly.pdbx_strand_id
1 'polypeptide(L)'
;MPGEQIIRLAFFFGVLAVVAVWEVIAPRRALTDSKGRRWFANLSLVVIDTAVVRFLLPALPVGLALLAQERGCGILNIIILPDWIKIVAAVVALDCIIYLQHMFFHFIPILWRLHRMHHTDLDIDVTTGNRFHPI
;
A
#
# COMPACT_ATOMS: atom_id res chain seq x y z
N MET A 1 -5.28 -4.57 -19.34
CA MET A 1 -5.12 -3.92 -20.67
C MET A 1 -3.65 -4.03 -21.10
N PRO A 2 -3.31 -4.16 -22.40
CA PRO A 2 -1.92 -4.14 -22.84
C PRO A 2 -1.24 -2.83 -22.38
N GLY A 3 -0.09 -2.92 -21.69
CA GLY A 3 0.70 -1.75 -21.27
C GLY A 3 0.34 -1.12 -19.91
N GLU A 4 -0.75 -1.52 -19.25
CA GLU A 4 -1.12 -1.00 -17.92
C GLU A 4 0.00 -1.16 -16.88
N GLN A 5 0.63 -2.34 -16.86
CA GLN A 5 1.75 -2.63 -15.96
C GLN A 5 2.94 -1.71 -16.24
N ILE A 6 3.25 -1.44 -17.52
CA ILE A 6 4.34 -0.57 -17.92
C ILE A 6 4.06 0.85 -17.46
N ILE A 7 2.85 1.36 -17.67
CA ILE A 7 2.44 2.70 -17.25
C ILE A 7 2.55 2.82 -15.72
N ARG A 8 1.99 1.87 -14.97
CA ARG A 8 2.05 1.89 -13.50
C ARG A 8 3.49 1.87 -12.98
N LEU A 9 4.35 1.01 -13.53
CA LEU A 9 5.76 0.95 -13.14
C LEU A 9 6.52 2.20 -13.54
N ALA A 10 6.26 2.75 -14.73
CA ALA A 10 6.89 3.98 -15.20
C ALA A 10 6.54 5.17 -14.30
N PHE A 11 5.26 5.35 -13.95
CA PHE A 11 4.84 6.39 -13.01
C PHE A 11 5.43 6.16 -11.61
N PHE A 12 5.39 4.92 -11.11
CA PHE A 12 5.95 4.60 -9.80
C PHE A 12 7.45 4.94 -9.71
N PHE A 13 8.27 4.40 -10.62
CA PHE A 13 9.71 4.65 -10.63
C PHE A 13 10.05 6.10 -11.01
N GLY A 14 9.26 6.71 -11.89
CA GLY A 14 9.42 8.12 -12.26
C GLY A 14 9.22 9.06 -11.07
N VAL A 15 8.11 8.91 -10.34
CA VAL A 15 7.84 9.70 -9.13
C VAL A 15 8.87 9.41 -8.05
N LEU A 16 9.21 8.13 -7.83
CA LEU A 16 10.23 7.73 -6.86
C LEU A 16 11.58 8.40 -7.16
N ALA A 17 12.02 8.38 -8.42
CA ALA A 17 13.28 9.01 -8.83
C ALA A 17 13.25 10.53 -8.63
N VAL A 18 12.16 11.20 -9.03
CA VAL A 18 11.99 12.65 -8.85
C VAL A 18 12.06 13.02 -7.36
N VAL A 19 11.34 12.30 -6.49
CA VAL A 19 11.34 12.58 -5.04
C VAL A 19 12.70 12.24 -4.42
N ALA A 20 13.34 11.14 -4.82
CA ALA A 20 14.67 10.78 -4.32
C ALA A 20 15.74 11.83 -4.68
N VAL A 21 15.70 12.34 -5.92
CA VAL A 21 16.60 13.42 -6.36
C VAL A 21 16.30 14.72 -5.60
N TRP A 22 15.02 15.08 -5.44
CA TRP A 22 14.63 16.27 -4.68
C TRP A 22 15.12 16.20 -3.23
N GLU A 23 14.97 15.06 -2.57
CA GLU A 23 15.43 14.84 -1.20
C GLU A 23 16.96 14.99 -1.06
N VAL A 24 17.73 14.56 -2.06
CA VAL A 24 19.20 14.71 -2.06
C VAL A 24 19.60 16.18 -2.25
N ILE A 25 18.91 16.92 -3.12
CA ILE A 25 19.23 18.32 -3.42
C ILE A 25 18.80 19.25 -2.29
N ALA A 26 17.65 19.00 -1.67
CA ALA A 26 17.04 19.87 -0.67
C ALA A 26 16.51 19.07 0.55
N PRO A 27 17.40 18.46 1.35
CA PRO A 27 16.98 17.69 2.52
C PRO A 27 16.35 18.60 3.58
N ARG A 28 15.16 18.23 4.06
CA ARG A 28 14.48 18.99 5.13
C ARG A 28 15.12 18.80 6.51
N ARG A 29 15.73 17.64 6.74
CA ARG A 29 16.41 17.27 8.00
C ARG A 29 17.70 16.52 7.66
N ALA A 30 18.74 16.74 8.46
CA ALA A 30 19.93 15.89 8.40
C ALA A 30 19.58 14.49 8.93
N LEU A 31 20.00 13.46 8.20
CA LEU A 31 19.83 12.08 8.62
C LEU A 31 20.74 11.77 9.81
N THR A 32 20.24 11.00 10.76
CA THR A 32 20.99 10.51 11.93
C THR A 32 21.51 9.09 11.72
N ASP A 33 20.88 8.34 10.82
CA ASP A 33 21.26 6.98 10.42
C ASP A 33 21.72 6.93 8.94
N SER A 34 22.45 5.86 8.60
CA SER A 34 22.94 5.61 7.25
C SER A 34 21.79 5.40 6.26
N LYS A 35 21.71 6.28 5.26
CA LYS A 35 20.75 6.19 4.14
C LYS A 35 20.84 4.83 3.42
N GLY A 36 22.06 4.36 3.12
CA GLY A 36 22.26 3.09 2.43
C GLY A 36 21.74 1.89 3.22
N ARG A 37 21.96 1.89 4.56
CA ARG A 37 21.44 0.83 5.45
C ARG A 37 19.91 0.83 5.48
N ARG A 38 19.31 2.02 5.62
CA ARG A 38 17.84 2.19 5.66
C ARG A 38 17.19 1.78 4.34
N TRP A 39 17.77 2.19 3.21
CA TRP A 39 17.31 1.80 1.88
C TRP A 39 17.38 0.30 1.66
N PHE A 40 18.50 -0.34 2.00
CA PHE A 40 18.62 -1.79 1.90
C PHE A 40 17.54 -2.49 2.73
N ALA A 41 17.37 -2.11 4.00
CA ALA A 41 16.35 -2.69 4.86
C ALA A 41 14.93 -2.50 4.32
N ASN A 42 14.53 -1.26 4.00
CA ASN A 42 13.17 -0.94 3.55
C ASN A 42 12.86 -1.57 2.19
N LEU A 43 13.80 -1.56 1.23
CA LEU A 43 13.58 -2.16 -0.09
C LEU A 43 13.59 -3.69 -0.05
N SER A 44 14.42 -4.31 0.80
CA SER A 44 14.37 -5.76 1.02
C SER A 44 13.02 -6.20 1.58
N LEU A 45 12.44 -5.42 2.51
CA LEU A 45 11.11 -5.67 3.04
C LEU A 45 10.04 -5.58 1.94
N VAL A 46 10.06 -4.54 1.11
CA VAL A 46 9.11 -4.41 -0.03
C VAL A 46 9.17 -5.63 -0.95
N VAL A 47 10.38 -6.12 -1.25
CA VAL A 47 10.56 -7.31 -2.10
C VAL A 47 9.98 -8.55 -1.43
N ILE A 48 10.27 -8.76 -0.14
CA ILE A 48 9.75 -9.89 0.64
C ILE A 48 8.23 -9.81 0.75
N ASP A 49 7.67 -8.68 1.16
CA ASP A 49 6.24 -8.43 1.28
C ASP A 49 5.52 -8.72 -0.04
N THR A 50 6.06 -8.19 -1.14
CA THR A 50 5.50 -8.41 -2.48
C THR A 50 5.53 -9.89 -2.86
N ALA A 51 6.63 -10.59 -2.57
CA ALA A 51 6.75 -12.02 -2.84
C ALA A 51 5.75 -12.85 -2.00
N VAL A 52 5.66 -12.56 -0.71
CA VAL A 52 4.74 -13.22 0.22
C VAL A 52 3.30 -13.01 -0.20
N VAL A 53 2.87 -11.77 -0.47
CA VAL A 53 1.49 -11.49 -0.91
C VAL A 53 1.19 -12.17 -2.24
N ARG A 54 2.11 -12.14 -3.21
CA ARG A 54 1.91 -12.79 -4.51
C ARG A 54 1.84 -14.32 -4.40
N PHE A 55 2.58 -14.92 -3.47
CA PHE A 55 2.60 -16.36 -3.29
C PHE A 55 1.41 -16.87 -2.46
N LEU A 56 1.08 -16.17 -1.37
CA LEU A 56 0.00 -16.59 -0.45
C LEU A 56 -1.38 -16.18 -0.95
N LEU A 57 -1.51 -15.00 -1.55
CA LEU A 57 -2.79 -14.41 -1.95
C LEU A 57 -2.80 -14.02 -3.44
N PRO A 58 -2.46 -14.95 -4.36
CA PRO A 58 -2.44 -14.62 -5.78
C PRO A 58 -3.82 -14.12 -6.23
N ALA A 59 -3.86 -12.88 -6.72
CA ALA A 59 -5.03 -12.24 -7.31
C ALA A 59 -6.29 -12.18 -6.44
N LEU A 60 -6.16 -12.25 -5.10
CA LEU A 60 -7.33 -12.37 -4.21
C LEU A 60 -8.37 -11.24 -4.39
N PRO A 61 -8.00 -9.93 -4.43
CA PRO A 61 -9.02 -8.88 -4.48
C PRO A 61 -9.78 -8.83 -5.81
N VAL A 62 -9.08 -8.93 -6.94
CA VAL A 62 -9.69 -8.87 -8.28
C VAL A 62 -10.46 -10.15 -8.56
N GLY A 63 -9.91 -11.31 -8.21
CA GLY A 63 -10.60 -12.60 -8.37
C GLY A 63 -11.88 -12.69 -7.54
N LEU A 64 -11.85 -12.24 -6.28
CA LEU A 64 -13.04 -12.16 -5.44
C LEU A 64 -14.08 -11.17 -5.99
N ALA A 65 -13.65 -10.02 -6.50
CA ALA A 65 -14.56 -9.05 -7.10
C ALA A 65 -15.28 -9.63 -8.33
N LEU A 66 -14.56 -10.32 -9.22
CA LEU A 66 -15.14 -10.99 -10.38
C LEU A 66 -16.10 -12.12 -9.97
N LEU A 67 -15.69 -12.97 -9.03
CA LEU A 67 -16.55 -14.03 -8.50
C LEU A 67 -17.81 -13.46 -7.85
N ALA A 68 -17.69 -12.36 -7.12
CA ALA A 68 -18.82 -11.70 -6.49
C ALA A 68 -19.78 -11.10 -7.52
N GLN A 69 -19.24 -10.51 -8.58
CA GLN A 69 -20.03 -10.02 -9.71
C GLN A 69 -20.76 -11.16 -10.43
N GLU A 70 -20.07 -12.25 -10.76
CA GLU A 70 -20.65 -13.43 -11.42
C GLU A 70 -21.78 -14.08 -10.61
N ARG A 71 -21.61 -14.15 -9.29
CA ARG A 71 -22.61 -14.73 -8.37
C ARG A 71 -23.68 -13.73 -7.91
N GLY A 72 -23.60 -12.47 -8.34
CA GLY A 72 -24.49 -11.41 -7.88
C GLY A 72 -24.43 -11.16 -6.36
N CYS A 73 -23.30 -11.49 -5.71
CA CYS A 73 -23.16 -11.35 -4.26
C CYS A 73 -22.42 -10.05 -3.89
N GLY A 74 -22.68 -9.52 -2.70
CA GLY A 74 -22.13 -8.24 -2.23
C GLY A 74 -23.06 -7.06 -2.46
N ILE A 75 -23.00 -6.09 -1.55
CA ILE A 75 -23.97 -4.99 -1.45
C ILE A 75 -24.09 -4.20 -2.76
N LEU A 76 -22.97 -3.88 -3.41
CA LEU A 76 -22.96 -3.11 -4.66
C LEU A 76 -23.42 -3.90 -5.89
N ASN A 77 -23.44 -5.24 -5.82
CA ASN A 77 -23.98 -6.09 -6.88
C ASN A 77 -25.51 -6.29 -6.75
N ILE A 78 -26.03 -6.21 -5.52
CA ILE A 78 -27.47 -6.42 -5.24
C ILE A 78 -28.28 -5.12 -5.41
N ILE A 79 -27.70 -3.97 -5.07
CA ILE A 79 -28.41 -2.69 -5.16
C ILE A 79 -28.41 -2.17 -6.60
N ILE A 80 -29.59 -1.73 -7.06
CA ILE A 80 -29.79 -1.07 -8.35
C ILE A 80 -29.44 0.42 -8.20
N LEU A 81 -28.25 0.80 -8.65
CA LEU A 81 -27.75 2.17 -8.70
C LEU A 81 -26.96 2.38 -10.00
N PRO A 82 -26.85 3.62 -10.51
CA PRO A 82 -25.90 3.96 -11.56
C PRO A 82 -24.47 3.58 -11.18
N ASP A 83 -23.69 3.08 -12.15
CA ASP A 83 -22.33 2.57 -11.89
C ASP A 83 -21.40 3.60 -11.26
N TRP A 84 -21.51 4.87 -11.65
CA TRP A 84 -20.68 5.93 -11.07
C TRP A 84 -20.94 6.12 -9.57
N ILE A 85 -22.17 5.91 -9.09
CA ILE A 85 -22.49 5.96 -7.65
C ILE A 85 -21.85 4.77 -6.94
N LYS A 86 -21.93 3.58 -7.54
CA LYS A 86 -21.29 2.37 -7.00
C LYS A 86 -19.78 2.55 -6.87
N ILE A 87 -19.13 3.17 -7.85
CA ILE A 87 -17.69 3.48 -7.82
C ILE A 87 -17.37 4.45 -6.68
N VAL A 88 -18.08 5.57 -6.57
CA VAL A 88 -17.86 6.54 -5.48
C VAL A 88 -18.08 5.90 -4.11
N ALA A 89 -19.16 5.13 -3.96
CA ALA A 89 -19.46 4.41 -2.72
C ALA A 89 -18.37 3.38 -2.39
N ALA A 90 -17.85 2.65 -3.39
CA ALA A 90 -16.75 1.70 -3.20
C ALA A 90 -15.48 2.40 -2.72
N VAL A 91 -15.10 3.54 -3.33
CA VAL A 91 -13.92 4.31 -2.91
C VAL A 91 -14.06 4.76 -1.46
N VAL A 92 -15.18 5.42 -1.11
CA VAL A 92 -15.41 5.89 0.25
C VAL A 92 -15.44 4.73 1.26
N ALA A 93 -16.09 3.63 0.92
CA ALA A 93 -16.17 2.47 1.80
C ALA A 93 -14.79 1.81 2.01
N LEU A 94 -14.01 1.63 0.94
CA LEU A 94 -12.67 1.04 1.02
C LEU A 94 -11.72 1.95 1.82
N ASP A 95 -11.77 3.26 1.61
CA ASP A 95 -10.98 4.22 2.39
C ASP A 95 -11.37 4.19 3.88
N CYS A 96 -12.67 4.16 4.19
CA CYS A 96 -13.15 4.01 5.56
C CYS A 96 -12.69 2.69 6.19
N ILE A 97 -12.73 1.58 5.45
CA ILE A 97 -12.25 0.27 5.92
C ILE A 97 -10.76 0.32 6.24
N ILE A 98 -9.95 0.91 5.34
CA ILE A 98 -8.50 1.05 5.55
C ILE A 98 -8.21 1.98 6.74
N TYR A 99 -8.97 3.06 6.89
CA TYR A 99 -8.86 3.97 8.04
C TYR A 99 -9.16 3.24 9.35
N LEU A 100 -10.27 2.49 9.42
CA LEU A 100 -10.63 1.71 10.60
C LEU A 100 -9.60 0.61 10.90
N GLN A 101 -9.08 -0.05 9.86
CA GLN A 101 -8.00 -1.02 9.99
C GLN A 101 -6.75 -0.36 10.60
N HIS A 102 -6.37 0.82 10.12
CA HIS A 102 -5.24 1.57 10.67
C HIS A 102 -5.48 2.00 12.12
N MET A 103 -6.68 2.47 12.44
CA MET A 103 -7.09 2.78 13.82
C MET A 103 -6.96 1.54 14.72
N PHE A 104 -7.43 0.36 14.28
CA PHE A 104 -7.31 -0.88 15.03
C PHE A 104 -5.86 -1.33 15.18
N PHE A 105 -5.00 -1.12 14.18
CA PHE A 105 -3.57 -1.35 14.30
C PHE A 105 -2.93 -0.51 15.40
N HIS A 106 -3.41 0.71 15.64
CA HIS A 106 -2.93 1.54 16.74
C HIS A 106 -3.60 1.22 18.09
N PHE A 107 -4.85 0.75 18.08
CA PHE A 107 -5.63 0.55 19.29
C PHE A 107 -5.41 -0.83 19.93
N ILE A 108 -5.33 -1.90 19.14
CA ILE A 108 -5.27 -3.28 19.64
C ILE A 108 -3.81 -3.68 19.87
N PRO A 109 -3.39 -4.07 21.10
CA PRO A 109 -1.97 -4.28 21.42
C PRO A 109 -1.22 -5.29 20.55
N ILE A 110 -1.87 -6.39 20.16
CA ILE A 110 -1.25 -7.39 19.28
C ILE A 110 -1.06 -6.85 17.85
N LEU A 111 -2.05 -6.11 17.35
CA LEU A 111 -1.98 -5.47 16.04
C LEU A 111 -0.95 -4.34 16.01
N TRP A 112 -0.82 -3.61 17.11
CA TRP A 112 0.22 -2.59 17.28
C TRP A 112 1.63 -3.17 17.22
N ARG A 113 1.86 -4.37 17.76
CA ARG A 113 3.19 -5.00 17.67
C ARG A 113 3.62 -5.25 16.22
N LEU A 114 2.67 -5.52 15.33
CA LEU A 114 2.91 -5.68 13.90
C LEU A 114 3.08 -4.30 13.25
N HIS A 115 2.17 -3.39 13.54
CA HIS A 115 2.12 -2.08 12.89
C HIS A 115 3.23 -1.11 13.33
N ARG A 116 3.74 -1.22 14.56
CA ARG A 116 4.79 -0.34 15.09
C ARG A 116 6.07 -0.37 14.25
N MET A 117 6.31 -1.43 13.48
CA MET A 117 7.39 -1.46 12.50
C MET A 117 7.28 -0.28 11.53
N HIS A 118 6.09 0.04 11.04
CA HIS A 118 5.91 1.23 10.20
C HIS A 118 6.35 2.54 10.92
N HIS A 119 6.16 2.60 12.24
CA HIS A 119 6.41 3.80 13.06
C HIS A 119 7.79 3.85 13.75
N THR A 120 8.69 2.89 13.49
CA THR A 120 10.01 2.85 14.16
C THR A 120 11.19 3.15 13.23
N ASP A 121 10.96 3.80 12.09
CA ASP A 121 12.05 4.34 11.30
C ASP A 121 12.67 5.55 12.03
N LEU A 122 14.00 5.63 12.09
CA LEU A 122 14.71 6.65 12.88
C LEU A 122 14.77 7.99 12.17
N ASP A 123 14.77 7.97 10.84
CA ASP A 123 14.70 9.14 9.99
C ASP A 123 13.58 8.96 8.97
N ILE A 124 13.22 10.04 8.27
CA ILE A 124 12.21 10.02 7.21
C ILE A 124 12.92 10.25 5.89
N ASP A 125 12.73 9.33 4.96
CA ASP A 125 13.11 9.49 3.56
C ASP A 125 12.08 8.85 2.61
N VAL A 126 12.33 8.94 1.31
CA VAL A 126 11.47 8.41 0.24
C VAL A 126 11.12 6.91 0.40
N THR A 127 11.87 6.14 1.18
CA THR A 127 11.63 4.70 1.42
C THR A 127 10.86 4.42 2.71
N THR A 128 10.77 5.38 3.65
CA THR A 128 10.12 5.20 4.96
C THR A 128 8.67 4.77 4.83
N GLY A 129 7.94 5.36 3.87
CA GLY A 129 6.53 5.04 3.63
C GLY A 129 6.29 3.58 3.22
N ASN A 130 7.33 2.84 2.81
CA ASN A 130 7.24 1.47 2.33
C ASN A 130 7.66 0.44 3.39
N ARG A 131 7.94 0.87 4.62
CA ARG A 131 8.32 -0.03 5.71
C ARG A 131 7.08 -0.69 6.31
N PHE A 132 6.70 -1.81 5.74
CA PHE A 132 5.61 -2.64 6.25
C PHE A 132 6.11 -3.99 6.75
N HIS A 133 5.18 -4.68 7.39
CA HIS A 133 5.38 -5.97 7.99
C HIS A 133 4.99 -7.07 6.97
N PRO A 134 5.78 -8.17 6.85
CA PRO A 134 5.56 -9.21 5.84
C PRO A 134 4.44 -10.22 6.14
N ILE A 135 3.64 -10.05 7.19
CA ILE A 135 2.58 -11.01 7.59
C ILE A 135 1.25 -10.25 7.78
#